data_AF-A0A135YUY5-F1
#
_entry.id   AF-A0A135YUY5-F1
#
_cell.length_a   1.000
_cell.length_b   1.000
_cell.length_c   1.000
_cell.angle_alpha   90.00
_cell.angle_beta   90.00
_cell.angle_gamma   90.00
#
_symmetry.space_group_name_H-M   'P 1'
#
loop_
_entity.id
_entity.type
_entity.pdbx_description
1 polymer ?
#
loop_
_entity_poly.entity_id
_entity_poly.type
_entity_poly.pdbx_seq_one_letter_code
_entity_poly.pdbx_strand_id
1 'polypeptide(L)'
;MIVTILLWIFRICIAGTGILMVADIAKHKENLGNTSGAQVGKSIFIGFITNFGDTLGIGSFGPIVALFKLLKVDISDKEIPGTLNVSCAIPVLVEALIFTSAVEVEPITLVALLFAAALGSYIGAGIISKMDEMKIQIVMGVCLFVAAIIMLVTHPALGLFEAGGTAKGLTGIKLIIGIVVNFILGALMTAGVGLYAPCMALIFLLGMDVKAAFPIMMGSCAVLMPTCSVKFIKEQTYNKLVSILIAIGGVVGVFIAYKFFSSVDVNKLKFVIIAVILYTAYTMFSKGMKTKKARAMQ
;
A
#
# COMPACT_ATOMS: atom_id res chain seq x y z
N MET A 1 -25.99 7.83 3.74
CA MET A 1 -25.68 7.71 5.18
C MET A 1 -24.35 7.00 5.43
N ILE A 2 -24.13 5.76 4.95
CA ILE A 2 -22.88 5.02 5.24
C ILE A 2 -21.64 5.62 4.57
N VAL A 3 -21.73 6.06 3.31
CA VAL A 3 -20.61 6.78 2.66
C VAL A 3 -20.21 8.02 3.46
N THR A 4 -21.18 8.78 3.96
CA THR A 4 -20.92 9.95 4.82
C THR A 4 -20.18 9.57 6.09
N ILE A 5 -20.56 8.47 6.74
CA ILE A 5 -19.88 7.94 7.93
C ILE A 5 -18.43 7.55 7.59
N LEU A 6 -18.21 6.84 6.47
CA LEU A 6 -16.87 6.47 6.02
C LEU A 6 -15.99 7.69 5.73
N LEU A 7 -16.52 8.72 5.06
CA LEU A 7 -15.79 9.96 4.82
C LEU A 7 -15.40 10.66 6.14
N TRP A 8 -16.26 10.61 7.17
CA TRP A 8 -15.91 11.10 8.50
C TRP A 8 -14.82 10.26 9.16
N ILE A 9 -14.90 8.93 9.07
CA ILE A 9 -13.85 8.02 9.55
C ILE A 9 -12.53 8.34 8.87
N PHE A 10 -12.50 8.55 7.55
CA PHE A 10 -11.27 8.90 6.83
C PHE A 10 -10.69 10.23 7.31
N ARG A 11 -11.51 11.27 7.52
CA ARG A 11 -11.04 12.55 8.09
C ARG A 11 -10.43 12.37 9.48
N ILE A 12 -11.05 11.56 10.34
CA ILE A 12 -10.53 11.23 11.67
C ILE A 12 -9.21 10.47 11.54
N CYS A 13 -9.11 9.51 10.63
CA CYS A 13 -7.89 8.77 10.35
C CYS A 13 -6.76 9.66 9.81
N ILE A 14 -7.06 10.67 8.98
CA ILE A 14 -6.07 11.67 8.53
C ILE A 14 -5.54 12.45 9.72
N ALA A 15 -6.43 13.03 10.53
CA ALA A 15 -6.05 13.80 11.70
C ALA A 15 -5.24 12.94 12.68
N GLY A 16 -5.72 11.74 12.99
CA GLY A 16 -5.05 10.80 13.90
C GLY A 16 -3.66 10.41 13.40
N THR A 17 -3.52 10.01 12.13
CA THR A 17 -2.23 9.63 11.55
C THR A 17 -1.27 10.81 11.48
N GLY A 18 -1.75 12.00 11.08
CA GLY A 18 -0.95 13.22 11.05
C GLY A 18 -0.45 13.60 12.44
N ILE A 19 -1.32 13.58 13.46
CA ILE A 19 -0.92 13.83 14.85
C ILE A 19 0.10 12.80 15.32
N LEU A 20 -0.11 11.51 15.05
CA LEU A 20 0.83 10.45 15.45
C LEU A 20 2.20 10.64 14.82
N MET A 21 2.28 10.92 13.51
CA MET A 21 3.54 11.17 12.82
C MET A 21 4.25 12.41 13.37
N VAL A 22 3.55 13.53 13.52
CA VAL A 22 4.13 14.79 14.01
C VAL A 22 4.58 14.64 15.47
N ALA A 23 3.78 14.00 16.31
CA ALA A 23 4.13 13.77 17.72
C ALA A 23 5.34 12.84 17.86
N ASP A 24 5.44 11.79 17.05
CA ASP A 24 6.59 10.88 17.08
C ASP A 24 7.88 11.57 16.58
N ILE A 25 7.79 12.36 15.51
CA ILE A 25 8.90 13.17 15.00
C ILE A 25 9.33 14.20 16.05
N ALA A 26 8.37 14.87 16.71
CA ALA A 26 8.66 15.88 17.73
C ALA A 26 9.36 15.28 18.96
N LYS A 27 9.05 14.03 19.31
CA LYS A 27 9.71 13.28 20.40
C LYS A 27 11.10 12.77 20.04
N HIS A 28 11.37 12.55 18.75
CA HIS A 28 12.62 11.93 18.28
C HIS A 28 13.40 12.83 17.30
N LYS A 29 13.39 14.15 17.53
CA LYS A 29 14.05 15.14 16.64
C LYS A 29 15.54 14.91 16.43
N GLU A 30 16.19 14.25 17.38
CA GLU A 30 17.63 13.92 17.32
C GLU A 30 17.91 12.68 16.45
N ASN A 31 16.89 11.88 16.14
CA ASN A 31 17.02 10.62 15.40
C ASN A 31 16.04 10.56 14.22
N LEU A 32 16.10 11.58 13.36
CA LEU A 32 15.28 11.71 12.16
C LEU A 32 15.83 10.93 10.96
N GLY A 33 17.10 10.52 11.01
CA GLY A 33 17.83 9.93 9.89
C GLY A 33 18.62 10.97 9.11
N ASN A 34 19.08 10.60 7.91
CA ASN A 34 19.94 11.45 7.08
C ASN A 34 19.14 12.59 6.44
N THR A 35 19.37 13.82 6.90
CA THR A 35 18.69 15.04 6.42
C THR A 35 19.40 15.71 5.23
N SER A 36 20.29 15.00 4.53
CA SER A 36 20.92 15.53 3.31
C SER A 36 19.87 16.03 2.32
N GLY A 37 20.09 17.20 1.70
CA GLY A 37 19.17 17.76 0.70
C GLY A 37 18.87 16.80 -0.45
N ALA A 38 19.82 15.95 -0.82
CA ALA A 38 19.62 14.89 -1.81
C ALA A 38 18.62 13.82 -1.35
N GLN A 39 18.68 13.40 -0.08
CA GLN A 39 17.73 12.44 0.52
C GLN A 39 16.33 13.05 0.61
N VAL A 40 16.27 14.34 0.96
CA VAL A 40 15.00 15.09 1.03
C VAL A 40 14.33 15.13 -0.34
N GLY A 41 15.05 15.58 -1.36
CA GLY A 41 14.55 15.68 -2.73
C GLY A 41 14.11 14.32 -3.30
N LYS A 42 14.91 13.27 -3.10
CA LYS A 42 14.56 11.90 -3.53
C LYS A 42 13.26 11.42 -2.88
N SER A 43 13.11 11.61 -1.56
CA SER A 43 11.93 11.11 -0.83
C SER A 43 10.64 11.82 -1.24
N ILE A 44 10.68 13.15 -1.42
CA ILE A 44 9.53 13.92 -1.93
C ILE A 44 9.19 13.47 -3.36
N PHE A 45 10.19 13.33 -4.22
CA PHE A 45 9.99 12.90 -5.62
C PHE A 45 9.37 11.50 -5.69
N ILE A 46 9.87 10.55 -4.88
CA ILE A 46 9.30 9.21 -4.77
C ILE A 46 7.84 9.30 -4.38
N GLY A 47 7.52 10.01 -3.28
CA GLY A 47 6.13 10.14 -2.85
C GLY A 47 5.23 10.73 -3.92
N PHE A 48 5.70 11.79 -4.59
CA PHE A 48 4.99 12.42 -5.69
C PHE A 48 4.67 11.42 -6.82
N ILE A 49 5.69 10.78 -7.40
CA ILE A 49 5.49 9.96 -8.60
C ILE A 49 4.71 8.68 -8.29
N THR A 50 4.92 8.08 -7.11
CA THR A 50 4.28 6.81 -6.77
C THR A 50 2.84 6.99 -6.37
N ASN A 51 2.48 8.02 -5.62
CA ASN A 51 1.07 8.29 -5.29
C ASN A 51 0.32 8.94 -6.46
N PHE A 52 1.01 9.68 -7.34
CA PHE A 52 0.44 10.06 -8.63
C PHE A 52 0.02 8.81 -9.43
N GLY A 53 0.93 7.83 -9.54
CA GLY A 53 0.64 6.55 -10.19
C GLY A 53 -0.42 5.73 -9.46
N ASP A 54 -0.45 5.77 -8.13
CA ASP A 54 -1.44 5.06 -7.31
C ASP A 54 -2.86 5.56 -7.59
N THR A 55 -3.02 6.88 -7.65
CA THR A 55 -4.27 7.54 -8.08
C THR A 55 -4.72 7.11 -9.49
N LEU A 56 -3.78 6.77 -10.38
CA LEU A 56 -4.06 6.21 -11.72
C LEU A 56 -4.30 4.69 -11.73
N GLY A 57 -4.22 4.02 -10.57
CA GLY A 57 -4.46 2.59 -10.42
C GLY A 57 -3.25 1.70 -10.70
N ILE A 58 -2.04 2.19 -10.42
CA ILE A 58 -0.79 1.43 -10.53
C ILE A 58 -0.43 0.72 -9.21
N GLY A 59 -0.73 1.34 -8.06
CA GLY A 59 -0.18 0.94 -6.76
C GLY A 59 1.10 1.71 -6.40
N SER A 60 1.24 2.10 -5.14
CA SER A 60 2.40 2.85 -4.62
C SER A 60 3.53 1.96 -4.07
N PHE A 61 3.23 0.85 -3.41
CA PHE A 61 4.22 0.11 -2.61
C PHE A 61 5.39 -0.47 -3.41
N GLY A 62 5.11 -1.27 -4.44
CA GLY A 62 6.15 -1.84 -5.31
C GLY A 62 7.06 -0.77 -5.94
N PRO A 63 6.48 0.27 -6.57
CA PRO A 63 7.25 1.41 -7.11
C PRO A 63 8.11 2.13 -6.06
N ILE A 64 7.61 2.36 -4.84
CA ILE A 64 8.40 2.99 -3.78
C ILE A 64 9.64 2.15 -3.45
N VAL A 65 9.49 0.84 -3.23
CA VAL A 65 10.63 -0.04 -2.92
C VAL A 65 11.64 -0.05 -4.07
N ALA A 66 11.16 -0.10 -5.31
CA ALA A 66 12.02 -0.03 -6.48
C ALA A 66 12.81 1.29 -6.53
N LEU A 67 12.13 2.42 -6.32
CA LEU A 67 12.77 3.73 -6.34
C LEU A 67 13.73 3.94 -5.16
N PHE A 68 13.46 3.36 -3.98
CA PHE A 68 14.43 3.33 -2.90
C PHE A 68 15.75 2.69 -3.32
N LYS A 69 15.69 1.55 -4.02
CA LYS A 69 16.88 0.86 -4.53
C LYS A 69 17.54 1.65 -5.67
N LEU A 70 16.76 2.14 -6.63
CA LEU A 70 17.27 2.86 -7.81
C LEU A 70 17.92 4.20 -7.46
N LEU A 71 17.28 4.98 -6.58
CA LEU A 71 17.77 6.29 -6.16
C LEU A 71 18.74 6.20 -4.98
N LYS A 72 19.03 5.00 -4.47
CA LYS A 72 19.89 4.76 -3.30
C LYS A 72 19.46 5.63 -2.12
N VAL A 73 18.20 5.51 -1.74
CA VAL A 73 17.64 6.17 -0.56
C VAL A 73 18.24 5.52 0.67
N ASP A 74 18.72 6.35 1.60
CA ASP A 74 19.34 5.89 2.85
C ASP A 74 18.26 5.39 3.84
N ILE A 75 17.94 4.10 3.74
CA ILE A 75 16.94 3.41 4.55
C ILE A 75 17.34 1.95 4.75
N SER A 76 17.20 1.42 5.97
CA SER A 76 17.41 -0.02 6.22
C SER A 76 16.26 -0.83 5.62
N ASP A 77 16.56 -2.01 5.05
CA ASP A 77 15.52 -2.90 4.53
C ASP A 77 14.50 -3.28 5.64
N LYS A 78 14.92 -3.29 6.92
CA LYS A 78 14.06 -3.56 8.08
C LYS A 78 12.96 -2.49 8.27
N GLU A 79 13.25 -1.25 7.89
CA GLU A 79 12.33 -0.11 8.08
C GLU A 79 11.39 0.09 6.88
N ILE A 80 11.68 -0.53 5.73
CA ILE A 80 10.88 -0.38 4.51
C ILE A 80 9.40 -0.69 4.75
N PRO A 81 8.99 -1.83 5.36
CA PRO A 81 7.58 -2.16 5.52
C PRO A 81 6.80 -1.10 6.32
N GLY A 82 7.38 -0.63 7.43
CA GLY A 82 6.78 0.44 8.23
C GLY A 82 6.75 1.77 7.49
N THR A 83 7.83 2.11 6.79
CA THR A 83 7.93 3.36 6.00
C THR A 83 6.87 3.40 4.90
N LEU A 84 6.65 2.29 4.18
CA LEU A 84 5.60 2.20 3.15
C LEU A 84 4.21 2.52 3.73
N ASN A 85 3.85 1.85 4.83
CA ASN A 85 2.52 1.98 5.42
C ASN A 85 2.30 3.35 6.07
N VAL A 86 3.30 3.88 6.79
CA VAL A 86 3.20 5.19 7.46
C VAL A 86 3.18 6.32 6.44
N SER A 87 4.04 6.25 5.41
CA SER A 87 4.18 7.33 4.44
C SER A 87 3.00 7.47 3.48
N CYS A 88 2.38 6.35 3.09
CA CYS A 88 1.28 6.34 2.14
C CYS A 88 -0.09 6.50 2.82
N ALA A 89 -0.17 6.41 4.15
CA ALA A 89 -1.44 6.49 4.88
C ALA A 89 -2.21 7.78 4.57
N ILE A 90 -1.56 8.95 4.68
CA ILE A 90 -2.21 10.24 4.41
C ILE A 90 -2.56 10.41 2.93
N PRO A 91 -1.65 10.18 1.96
CA PRO A 91 -1.99 10.21 0.54
C PRO A 91 -3.20 9.32 0.19
N VAL A 92 -3.20 8.07 0.62
CA VAL A 92 -4.29 7.13 0.30
C VAL A 92 -5.60 7.49 0.99
N LEU A 93 -5.54 8.08 2.19
CA LEU A 93 -6.73 8.65 2.82
C LEU A 93 -7.30 9.84 2.02
N VAL A 94 -6.45 10.70 1.44
CA VAL A 94 -6.88 11.79 0.54
C VAL A 94 -7.51 11.20 -0.72
N GLU A 95 -6.89 10.20 -1.33
CA GLU A 95 -7.46 9.51 -2.47
C GLU A 95 -8.83 8.88 -2.14
N ALA A 96 -8.94 8.21 -0.98
CA ALA A 96 -10.20 7.63 -0.54
C ALA A 96 -11.29 8.69 -0.33
N LEU A 97 -10.95 9.89 0.18
CA LEU A 97 -11.90 11.00 0.27
C LEU A 97 -12.38 11.48 -1.11
N ILE A 98 -11.51 11.46 -2.12
CA ILE A 98 -11.84 11.89 -3.49
C ILE A 98 -12.69 10.84 -4.21
N PHE A 99 -12.36 9.56 -4.06
CA PHE A 99 -12.88 8.51 -4.94
C PHE A 99 -13.94 7.60 -4.32
N THR A 100 -14.07 7.53 -2.99
CA THR A 100 -15.01 6.59 -2.35
C THR A 100 -16.48 6.89 -2.69
N SER A 101 -16.79 8.14 -3.03
CA SER A 101 -18.14 8.54 -3.46
C SER A 101 -18.43 8.27 -4.94
N ALA A 102 -17.46 7.81 -5.73
CA ALA A 102 -17.60 7.69 -7.18
C ALA A 102 -18.43 6.47 -7.62
N VAL A 103 -18.47 5.40 -6.83
CA VAL A 103 -19.16 4.14 -7.18
C VAL A 103 -19.94 3.61 -5.99
N GLU A 104 -21.20 3.24 -6.24
CA GLU A 104 -22.06 2.62 -5.23
C GLU A 104 -21.64 1.17 -4.95
N VAL A 105 -21.26 0.91 -3.70
CA VAL A 105 -20.98 -0.44 -3.18
C VAL A 105 -21.97 -0.75 -2.07
N GLU A 106 -22.41 -2.00 -2.01
CA GLU A 106 -23.31 -2.50 -0.97
C GLU A 106 -22.64 -2.34 0.42
N PRO A 107 -23.30 -1.66 1.38
CA PRO A 107 -22.58 -1.17 2.55
C PRO A 107 -22.06 -2.24 3.50
N ILE A 108 -22.76 -3.37 3.65
CA ILE A 108 -22.32 -4.45 4.54
C ILE A 108 -21.03 -5.06 3.99
N THR A 109 -21.01 -5.36 2.68
CA THR A 109 -19.79 -5.81 2.00
C THR A 109 -18.65 -4.84 2.21
N LEU A 110 -18.86 -3.54 1.96
CA LEU A 110 -17.81 -2.53 2.10
C LEU A 110 -17.24 -2.51 3.53
N VAL A 111 -18.10 -2.34 4.53
CA VAL A 111 -17.67 -2.24 5.94
C VAL A 111 -16.99 -3.53 6.42
N ALA A 112 -17.53 -4.70 6.07
CA ALA A 112 -16.98 -5.98 6.49
C ALA A 112 -15.57 -6.20 5.92
N LEU A 113 -15.37 -5.89 4.63
CA LEU A 113 -14.05 -6.01 4.00
C LEU A 113 -13.05 -5.01 4.59
N LEU A 114 -13.43 -3.74 4.76
CA LEU A 114 -12.58 -2.71 5.37
C LEU A 114 -12.11 -3.13 6.77
N PHE A 115 -13.04 -3.59 7.59
CA PHE A 115 -12.75 -4.02 8.96
C PHE A 115 -11.85 -5.27 8.98
N ALA A 116 -12.11 -6.24 8.10
CA ALA A 116 -11.27 -7.42 7.96
C ALA A 116 -9.82 -7.06 7.58
N ALA A 117 -9.62 -6.17 6.61
CA ALA A 117 -8.30 -5.72 6.22
C ALA A 117 -7.59 -4.95 7.35
N ALA A 118 -8.30 -4.10 8.09
CA ALA A 118 -7.73 -3.37 9.23
C ALA A 118 -7.28 -4.32 10.36
N LEU A 119 -8.07 -5.35 10.68
CA LEU A 119 -7.67 -6.38 11.65
C LEU A 119 -6.46 -7.18 11.17
N GLY A 120 -6.49 -7.59 9.89
CA GLY A 120 -5.37 -8.28 9.26
C GLY A 120 -4.08 -7.48 9.30
N SER A 121 -4.15 -6.18 8.96
CA SER A 121 -2.99 -5.30 8.98
C SER A 121 -2.48 -5.05 10.39
N TYR A 122 -3.35 -4.93 11.39
CA TYR A 122 -2.92 -4.80 12.78
C TYR A 122 -2.11 -6.02 13.21
N ILE A 123 -2.58 -7.24 12.93
CA ILE A 123 -1.87 -8.47 13.29
C ILE A 123 -0.57 -8.58 12.48
N GLY A 124 -0.65 -8.42 11.16
CA GLY A 124 0.50 -8.50 10.25
C GLY A 124 1.63 -7.55 10.66
N ALA A 125 1.32 -6.29 10.95
CA ALA A 125 2.32 -5.31 11.34
C ALA A 125 3.01 -5.66 12.67
N GLY A 126 2.29 -6.31 13.60
CA GLY A 126 2.90 -6.76 14.85
C GLY A 126 3.88 -7.92 14.69
N ILE A 127 3.74 -8.69 13.61
CA ILE A 127 4.69 -9.75 13.24
C ILE A 127 5.86 -9.13 12.47
N ILE A 128 5.56 -8.34 11.43
CA ILE A 128 6.56 -7.72 10.55
C ILE A 128 7.48 -6.76 11.32
N SER A 129 6.95 -5.92 12.22
CA SER A 129 7.78 -4.98 12.99
C SER A 129 8.84 -5.65 13.87
N LYS A 130 8.66 -6.93 14.21
CA LYS A 130 9.57 -7.69 15.07
C LYS A 130 10.55 -8.57 14.29
N MET A 131 10.45 -8.60 12.96
CA MET A 131 11.36 -9.38 12.12
C MET A 131 12.75 -8.72 12.04
N ASP A 132 13.77 -9.55 11.84
CA ASP A 132 15.09 -9.06 11.50
C ASP A 132 15.17 -8.70 10.00
N GLU A 133 16.21 -7.97 9.62
CA GLU A 133 16.36 -7.47 8.24
C GLU A 133 16.38 -8.60 7.20
N MET A 134 16.97 -9.75 7.54
CA MET A 134 17.04 -10.92 6.66
C MET A 134 15.64 -11.50 6.38
N LYS A 135 14.83 -11.69 7.42
CA LYS A 135 13.45 -12.15 7.27
C LYS A 135 12.62 -11.16 6.46
N ILE A 136 12.77 -9.85 6.72
CA ILE A 136 12.10 -8.81 5.95
C ILE A 136 12.47 -8.90 4.46
N GLN A 137 13.75 -9.01 4.13
CA GLN A 137 14.21 -9.15 2.74
C GLN A 137 13.58 -10.35 2.01
N ILE A 138 13.51 -11.51 2.68
CA ILE A 138 12.91 -12.72 2.09
C ILE A 138 11.40 -12.54 1.94
N VAL A 139 10.70 -12.13 3.01
CA VAL A 139 9.25 -11.97 3.00
C VAL A 139 8.82 -10.92 1.98
N MET A 140 9.46 -9.75 1.97
CA MET A 140 9.20 -8.71 0.97
C MET A 140 9.52 -9.18 -0.44
N GLY A 141 10.62 -9.91 -0.64
CA GLY A 141 10.97 -10.47 -1.95
C GLY A 141 9.87 -11.38 -2.50
N VAL A 142 9.35 -12.30 -1.68
CA VAL A 142 8.22 -13.17 -2.05
C VAL A 142 6.95 -12.37 -2.27
N CYS A 143 6.63 -11.43 -1.37
CA CYS A 143 5.45 -10.58 -1.44
C CYS A 143 5.41 -9.72 -2.71
N LEU A 144 6.52 -9.07 -3.06
CA LEU A 144 6.66 -8.26 -4.27
C LEU A 144 6.60 -9.11 -5.53
N PHE A 145 7.17 -10.32 -5.51
CA PHE A 145 7.05 -11.25 -6.62
C PHE A 145 5.58 -11.63 -6.86
N VAL A 146 4.87 -12.06 -5.82
CA VAL A 146 3.44 -12.39 -5.90
C VAL A 146 2.62 -11.18 -6.35
N ALA A 147 2.90 -9.99 -5.83
CA ALA A 147 2.23 -8.75 -6.23
C ALA A 147 2.42 -8.46 -7.72
N ALA A 148 3.64 -8.61 -8.25
CA ALA A 148 3.92 -8.39 -9.66
C ALA A 148 3.22 -9.42 -10.57
N ILE A 149 3.16 -10.70 -10.16
CA ILE A 149 2.43 -11.73 -10.90
C ILE A 149 0.93 -11.43 -10.91
N ILE A 150 0.35 -11.06 -9.76
CA ILE A 150 -1.07 -10.68 -9.71
C ILE A 150 -1.32 -9.46 -10.60
N MET A 151 -0.47 -8.42 -10.52
CA MET A 151 -0.58 -7.23 -11.37
C MET A 151 -0.44 -7.51 -12.86
N LEU A 152 0.39 -8.50 -13.24
CA LEU A 152 0.49 -8.96 -14.62
C LEU A 152 -0.78 -9.69 -15.06
N VAL A 153 -1.28 -10.61 -14.24
CA VAL A 153 -2.47 -11.43 -14.56
C VAL A 153 -3.75 -10.58 -14.60
N THR A 154 -3.86 -9.56 -13.74
CA THR A 154 -4.97 -8.59 -13.76
C THR A 154 -4.76 -7.44 -14.73
N HIS A 155 -3.70 -7.46 -15.54
CA HIS A 155 -3.41 -6.39 -16.47
C HIS A 155 -4.50 -6.31 -17.56
N PRO A 156 -5.08 -5.12 -17.83
CA PRO A 156 -6.16 -4.96 -18.81
C PRO A 156 -5.83 -5.54 -20.19
N ALA A 157 -4.59 -5.35 -20.66
CA ALA A 157 -4.15 -5.89 -21.95
C ALA A 157 -4.23 -7.41 -22.11
N LEU A 158 -4.38 -8.19 -21.03
CA LEU A 158 -4.60 -9.64 -21.12
C LEU A 158 -6.08 -10.02 -21.30
N GLY A 159 -7.02 -9.09 -21.11
CA GLY A 159 -8.45 -9.35 -21.26
C GLY A 159 -9.06 -10.26 -20.18
N LEU A 160 -8.27 -10.77 -19.22
CA LEU A 160 -8.69 -11.81 -18.28
C LEU A 160 -9.72 -11.32 -17.25
N PHE A 161 -9.78 -10.01 -16.98
CA PHE A 161 -10.60 -9.38 -15.95
C PHE A 161 -11.54 -8.28 -16.50
N GLU A 162 -11.82 -8.27 -17.81
CA GLU A 162 -12.60 -7.20 -18.47
C GLU A 162 -14.13 -7.34 -18.34
N ALA A 163 -14.63 -8.56 -18.14
CA ALA A 163 -16.07 -8.85 -17.99
C ALA A 163 -16.39 -9.24 -16.53
N GLY A 164 -16.49 -8.26 -15.65
CA GLY A 164 -16.94 -8.48 -14.26
C GLY A 164 -18.41 -8.86 -14.18
N GLY A 165 -18.84 -9.36 -13.03
CA GLY A 165 -20.27 -9.55 -12.77
C GLY A 165 -20.98 -8.22 -12.51
N THR A 166 -22.31 -8.24 -12.34
CA THR A 166 -23.11 -7.03 -12.10
C THR A 166 -23.39 -6.78 -10.62
N ALA A 167 -22.86 -7.63 -9.73
CA ALA A 167 -23.14 -7.52 -8.31
C ALA A 167 -22.45 -6.30 -7.69
N LYS A 168 -23.22 -5.49 -6.95
CA LYS A 168 -22.70 -4.36 -6.16
C LYS A 168 -22.25 -4.76 -4.75
N GLY A 169 -22.46 -6.02 -4.37
CA GLY A 169 -22.17 -6.56 -3.04
C GLY A 169 -22.02 -8.08 -3.03
N LEU A 170 -21.51 -8.59 -1.93
CA LEU A 170 -21.33 -10.01 -1.64
C LEU A 170 -22.33 -10.46 -0.57
N THR A 171 -22.92 -11.63 -0.75
CA THR A 171 -23.79 -12.25 0.25
C THR A 171 -23.40 -13.71 0.47
N GLY A 172 -23.84 -14.28 1.59
CA GLY A 172 -23.62 -15.69 1.92
C GLY A 172 -22.15 -16.07 1.91
N ILE A 173 -21.83 -17.21 1.27
CA ILE A 173 -20.46 -17.75 1.24
C ILE A 173 -19.45 -16.82 0.55
N LYS A 174 -19.88 -16.04 -0.45
CA LYS A 174 -19.00 -15.12 -1.18
C LYS A 174 -18.52 -13.99 -0.27
N LEU A 175 -19.39 -13.50 0.62
CA LEU A 175 -19.02 -12.48 1.60
C LEU A 175 -17.98 -13.03 2.60
N ILE A 176 -18.17 -14.26 3.07
CA ILE A 176 -17.22 -14.92 3.98
C ILE A 176 -15.85 -15.06 3.31
N ILE A 177 -15.81 -15.53 2.05
CA ILE A 177 -14.56 -15.62 1.28
C ILE A 177 -13.91 -14.24 1.14
N GLY A 178 -14.71 -13.22 0.79
CA GLY A 178 -14.24 -11.84 0.71
C GLY A 178 -13.58 -11.37 2.01
N ILE A 179 -14.24 -11.57 3.15
CA ILE A 179 -13.74 -11.19 4.48
C ILE A 179 -12.42 -11.90 4.79
N VAL A 180 -12.36 -13.21 4.62
CA VAL A 180 -11.17 -14.01 4.94
C VAL A 180 -9.99 -13.59 4.05
N VAL A 181 -10.21 -13.45 2.74
CA VAL A 181 -9.15 -13.05 1.82
C VAL A 181 -8.71 -11.61 2.11
N ASN A 182 -9.62 -10.67 2.34
CA ASN A 182 -9.25 -9.28 2.61
C ASN A 182 -8.51 -9.12 3.95
N PHE A 183 -8.80 -9.97 4.94
CA PHE A 183 -8.00 -10.08 6.17
C PHE A 183 -6.56 -10.51 5.85
N ILE A 184 -6.38 -11.55 5.04
CA ILE A 184 -5.04 -12.02 4.64
C ILE A 184 -4.31 -10.94 3.84
N LEU A 185 -4.99 -10.30 2.89
CA LEU A 185 -4.42 -9.21 2.10
C LEU A 185 -4.01 -8.03 2.98
N GLY A 186 -4.82 -7.66 3.98
CA GLY A 186 -4.47 -6.65 4.96
C GLY A 186 -3.19 -6.99 5.73
N ALA A 187 -3.01 -8.26 6.13
CA ALA A 187 -1.78 -8.71 6.76
C ALA A 187 -0.57 -8.67 5.81
N LEU A 188 -0.73 -9.16 4.57
CA LEU A 188 0.33 -9.17 3.56
C LEU A 188 0.75 -7.76 3.11
N MET A 189 -0.18 -6.81 3.13
CA MET A 189 0.11 -5.42 2.80
C MET A 189 1.11 -4.79 3.76
N THR A 190 1.12 -5.23 5.02
CA THR A 190 2.14 -4.78 5.98
C THR A 190 3.57 -5.19 5.60
N ALA A 191 3.71 -6.17 4.69
CA ALA A 191 4.97 -6.63 4.12
C ALA A 191 5.21 -6.13 2.68
N GLY A 192 4.43 -5.17 2.18
CA GLY A 192 4.65 -4.54 0.88
C GLY A 192 3.78 -5.05 -0.27
N VAL A 193 2.85 -6.00 -0.04
CA VAL A 193 1.87 -6.40 -1.07
C VAL A 193 0.81 -5.31 -1.20
N GLY A 194 0.86 -4.51 -2.26
CA GLY A 194 -0.20 -3.52 -2.53
C GLY A 194 -1.57 -4.19 -2.66
N LEU A 195 -2.62 -3.57 -2.11
CA LEU A 195 -3.98 -4.14 -2.11
C LEU A 195 -4.67 -4.06 -3.49
N TYR A 196 -4.15 -3.24 -4.42
CA TYR A 196 -4.83 -2.91 -5.67
C TYR A 196 -5.17 -4.13 -6.52
N ALA A 197 -4.14 -4.78 -7.06
CA ALA A 197 -4.32 -5.91 -7.97
C ALA A 197 -4.98 -7.13 -7.28
N PRO A 198 -4.60 -7.50 -6.04
CA PRO A 198 -5.24 -8.62 -5.34
C PRO A 198 -6.71 -8.39 -5.00
N CYS A 199 -7.10 -7.17 -4.59
CA CYS A 199 -8.50 -6.86 -4.29
C CYS A 199 -9.34 -6.84 -5.57
N MET A 200 -8.82 -6.26 -6.66
CA MET A 200 -9.48 -6.31 -7.97
C MET A 200 -9.74 -7.76 -8.41
N ALA A 201 -8.73 -8.63 -8.32
CA ALA A 201 -8.89 -10.04 -8.65
C ALA A 201 -9.94 -10.73 -7.77
N LEU A 202 -9.91 -10.50 -6.45
CA LEU A 202 -10.86 -11.08 -5.50
C LEU A 202 -12.31 -10.68 -5.85
N ILE A 203 -12.56 -9.38 -6.00
CA ILE A 203 -13.90 -8.84 -6.24
C ILE A 203 -14.45 -9.32 -7.60
N PHE A 204 -13.60 -9.36 -8.63
CA PHE A 204 -13.95 -9.95 -9.93
C PHE A 204 -14.32 -11.43 -9.82
N LEU A 205 -13.49 -12.25 -9.16
CA LEU A 205 -13.71 -13.70 -9.01
C LEU A 205 -14.97 -14.01 -8.20
N LEU A 206 -15.37 -13.12 -7.29
CA LEU A 206 -16.63 -13.23 -6.54
C LEU A 206 -17.85 -12.75 -7.34
N GLY A 207 -17.65 -12.21 -8.55
CA GLY A 207 -18.70 -11.82 -9.49
C GLY A 207 -19.27 -10.42 -9.23
N MET A 208 -18.48 -9.54 -8.61
CA MET A 208 -18.84 -8.13 -8.48
C MET A 208 -18.39 -7.31 -9.69
N ASP A 209 -19.01 -6.14 -9.84
CA ASP A 209 -18.60 -5.15 -10.84
C ASP A 209 -17.18 -4.65 -10.50
N VAL A 210 -16.29 -4.59 -11.51
CA VAL A 210 -14.90 -4.16 -11.34
C VAL A 210 -14.82 -2.73 -10.80
N LYS A 211 -15.82 -1.88 -11.09
CA LYS A 211 -15.91 -0.53 -10.54
C LYS A 211 -16.11 -0.54 -9.03
N ALA A 212 -16.76 -1.57 -8.48
CA ALA A 212 -16.92 -1.72 -7.03
C ALA A 212 -15.60 -2.08 -6.32
N ALA A 213 -14.61 -2.63 -7.04
CA ALA A 213 -13.30 -2.93 -6.48
C ALA A 213 -12.57 -1.67 -6.01
N PHE A 214 -12.73 -0.54 -6.71
CA PHE A 214 -11.98 0.67 -6.42
C PHE A 214 -12.36 1.28 -5.05
N PRO A 215 -13.64 1.55 -4.71
CA PRO A 215 -13.98 2.02 -3.36
C PRO A 215 -13.64 1.02 -2.25
N ILE A 216 -13.80 -0.29 -2.49
CA ILE A 216 -13.44 -1.33 -1.50
C ILE A 216 -11.95 -1.30 -1.19
N MET A 217 -11.13 -1.22 -2.23
CA MET A 217 -9.69 -1.15 -2.13
C MET A 217 -9.22 0.14 -1.46
N MET A 218 -9.67 1.30 -1.96
CA MET A 218 -9.31 2.61 -1.40
C MET A 218 -9.73 2.72 0.06
N GLY A 219 -10.97 2.33 0.36
CA GLY A 219 -11.49 2.33 1.72
C GLY A 219 -10.72 1.36 2.62
N SER A 220 -10.39 0.16 2.14
CA SER A 220 -9.61 -0.82 2.91
C SER A 220 -8.25 -0.24 3.26
N CYS A 221 -7.51 0.27 2.27
CA CYS A 221 -6.20 0.89 2.49
C CYS A 221 -6.29 2.10 3.45
N ALA A 222 -7.29 2.95 3.26
CA ALA A 222 -7.53 4.14 4.07
C ALA A 222 -7.73 3.84 5.56
N VAL A 223 -8.34 2.70 5.90
CA VAL A 223 -8.48 2.29 7.31
C VAL A 223 -7.28 1.48 7.78
N LEU A 224 -6.81 0.52 6.98
CA LEU A 224 -5.77 -0.42 7.41
C LEU A 224 -4.39 0.24 7.56
N MET A 225 -4.03 1.23 6.73
CA MET A 225 -2.72 1.89 6.79
C MET A 225 -2.55 2.67 8.11
N PRO A 226 -3.50 3.52 8.54
CA PRO A 226 -3.49 4.10 9.89
C PRO A 226 -3.40 3.04 10.99
N THR A 227 -4.20 1.98 10.89
CA THR A 227 -4.24 0.92 11.92
C THR A 227 -2.89 0.23 12.10
N CYS A 228 -2.23 -0.16 11.02
CA CYS A 228 -0.92 -0.80 11.11
C CYS A 228 0.22 0.19 11.42
N SER A 229 0.10 1.45 10.98
CA SER A 229 1.06 2.51 11.26
C SER A 229 1.26 2.73 12.76
N VAL A 230 0.20 2.61 13.57
CA VAL A 230 0.31 2.68 15.04
C VAL A 230 1.35 1.69 15.58
N LYS A 231 1.41 0.45 15.05
CA LYS A 231 2.40 -0.54 15.48
C LYS A 231 3.81 -0.19 14.99
N PHE A 232 3.97 0.18 13.73
CA PHE A 232 5.30 0.52 13.19
C PHE A 232 5.91 1.74 13.88
N ILE A 233 5.08 2.75 14.21
CA ILE A 233 5.49 3.92 15.00
C ILE A 233 5.83 3.49 16.42
N LYS A 234 4.97 2.72 17.09
CA LYS A 234 5.23 2.26 18.47
C LYS A 234 6.52 1.44 18.60
N GLU A 235 6.78 0.56 17.64
CA GLU A 235 7.95 -0.32 17.61
C GLU A 235 9.18 0.36 16.97
N GLN A 236 9.07 1.64 16.58
CA GLN A 236 10.15 2.43 15.97
C GLN A 236 10.80 1.70 14.76
N THR A 237 9.97 1.05 13.95
CA THR A 237 10.40 0.21 12.81
C THR A 237 10.00 0.84 11.48
N TYR A 238 10.26 2.14 11.36
CA TYR A 238 10.02 2.94 10.17
C TYR A 238 10.96 4.14 10.14
N ASN A 239 11.24 4.66 8.94
CA ASN A 239 12.08 5.82 8.76
C ASN A 239 11.24 7.11 8.81
N LYS A 240 11.43 7.92 9.84
CA LYS A 240 10.61 9.10 10.17
C LYS A 240 10.66 10.17 9.09
N LEU A 241 11.87 10.58 8.70
CA LEU A 241 12.09 11.62 7.71
C LEU A 241 11.60 11.18 6.33
N VAL A 242 11.98 9.99 5.87
CA VAL A 242 11.53 9.47 4.58
C VAL A 242 10.00 9.37 4.55
N SER A 243 9.38 8.95 5.66
CA SER A 243 7.93 8.78 5.71
C SER A 243 7.17 10.09 5.57
N ILE A 244 7.56 11.15 6.29
CA ILE A 244 6.86 12.44 6.19
C ILE A 244 7.08 13.10 4.83
N LEU A 245 8.28 12.96 4.25
CA LEU A 245 8.59 13.55 2.94
C LEU A 245 7.83 12.85 1.81
N ILE A 246 7.72 11.52 1.85
CA ILE A 246 6.88 10.77 0.93
C ILE A 246 5.41 11.13 1.11
N ALA A 247 4.93 11.30 2.35
CA ALA A 247 3.55 11.72 2.59
C ALA A 247 3.25 13.09 1.98
N ILE A 248 4.15 14.08 2.16
CA ILE A 248 4.00 15.43 1.59
C ILE A 248 4.00 15.37 0.06
N GLY A 249 5.03 14.74 -0.54
CA GLY A 249 5.10 14.58 -1.99
C GLY A 249 3.88 13.82 -2.54
N GLY A 250 3.44 12.79 -1.81
CA GLY A 250 2.32 11.94 -2.16
C GLY A 250 1.00 12.70 -2.23
N VAL A 251 0.68 13.50 -1.21
CA VAL A 251 -0.54 14.33 -1.23
C VAL A 251 -0.55 15.27 -2.45
N VAL A 252 0.59 15.88 -2.79
CA VAL A 252 0.72 16.71 -3.99
C VAL A 252 0.52 15.89 -5.27
N GLY A 253 1.10 14.69 -5.33
CA GLY A 253 0.93 13.75 -6.44
C GLY A 253 -0.54 13.37 -6.68
N VAL A 254 -1.28 13.07 -5.61
CA VAL A 254 -2.71 12.73 -5.65
C VAL A 254 -3.54 13.86 -6.25
N PHE A 255 -3.35 15.11 -5.78
CA PHE A 255 -4.13 16.24 -6.28
C PHE A 255 -3.83 16.55 -7.75
N ILE A 256 -2.58 16.38 -8.19
CA ILE A 256 -2.21 16.56 -9.59
C ILE A 256 -2.78 15.42 -10.43
N ALA A 257 -2.65 14.17 -10.01
CA ALA A 257 -3.23 13.02 -10.70
C ALA A 257 -4.74 13.16 -10.88
N TYR A 258 -5.47 13.60 -9.85
CA TYR A 258 -6.90 13.83 -9.93
C TYR A 258 -7.28 14.85 -11.02
N LYS A 259 -6.49 15.90 -11.23
CA LYS A 259 -6.74 16.90 -12.29
C LYS A 259 -6.36 16.43 -13.69
N PHE A 260 -5.39 15.53 -13.82
CA PHE A 260 -4.84 15.07 -15.11
C PHE A 260 -5.17 13.60 -15.44
N PHE A 261 -6.10 12.98 -14.70
CA PHE A 261 -6.45 11.56 -14.80
C PHE A 261 -6.82 11.11 -16.22
N SER A 262 -7.38 12.00 -17.04
CA SER A 262 -7.90 11.68 -18.37
C SER A 262 -6.86 11.56 -19.49
N SER A 263 -5.61 11.98 -19.28
CA SER A 263 -4.64 12.18 -20.36
C SER A 263 -3.48 11.19 -20.42
N VAL A 264 -3.40 10.20 -19.51
CA VAL A 264 -2.24 9.30 -19.38
C VAL A 264 -2.61 7.86 -19.74
N ASP A 265 -1.91 7.26 -20.71
CA ASP A 265 -2.02 5.82 -21.03
C ASP A 265 -1.30 4.98 -19.95
N VAL A 266 -2.03 4.63 -18.90
CA VAL A 266 -1.53 3.91 -17.73
C VAL A 266 -1.11 2.46 -18.09
N ASN A 267 -1.67 1.87 -19.15
CA ASN A 267 -1.47 0.45 -19.46
C ASN A 267 -0.04 0.16 -19.90
N LYS A 268 0.57 1.03 -20.71
CA LYS A 268 1.99 0.86 -21.09
C LYS A 268 2.92 1.01 -19.89
N LEU A 269 2.59 1.94 -18.99
CA LEU A 269 3.39 2.19 -17.80
C LEU A 269 3.34 1.01 -16.82
N LYS A 270 2.17 0.34 -16.70
CA LYS A 270 2.00 -0.85 -15.84
C LYS A 270 2.99 -1.97 -16.19
N PHE A 271 3.24 -2.24 -17.47
CA PHE A 271 4.24 -3.26 -17.86
C PHE A 271 5.66 -2.92 -17.39
N VAL A 272 6.08 -1.66 -17.55
CA VAL A 272 7.39 -1.19 -17.09
C VAL A 272 7.49 -1.36 -15.57
N ILE A 273 6.43 -1.02 -14.85
CA ILE A 273 6.38 -1.12 -13.40
C ILE A 273 6.41 -2.56 -12.91
N ILE A 274 5.67 -3.47 -13.57
CA ILE A 274 5.74 -4.91 -13.28
C ILE A 274 7.18 -5.42 -13.40
N ALA A 275 7.88 -5.09 -14.49
CA ALA A 275 9.27 -5.51 -14.70
C ALA A 275 10.21 -4.99 -13.59
N VAL A 276 10.04 -3.72 -13.20
CA VAL A 276 10.82 -3.09 -12.14
C VAL A 276 10.53 -3.71 -10.77
N ILE A 277 9.26 -4.05 -10.47
CA ILE A 277 8.89 -4.74 -9.22
C ILE A 277 9.47 -6.16 -9.21
N LEU A 278 9.42 -6.91 -10.31
CA LEU A 278 10.03 -8.24 -10.40
C LEU A 278 11.53 -8.21 -10.14
N TYR A 279 12.23 -7.22 -10.72
CA TYR A 279 13.65 -7.01 -10.44
C TYR A 279 13.90 -6.70 -8.95
N THR A 280 13.07 -5.85 -8.36
CA THR A 280 13.15 -5.50 -6.93
C THR A 280 12.89 -6.72 -6.03
N ALA A 281 11.88 -7.52 -6.36
CA ALA A 281 11.56 -8.76 -5.68
C ALA A 281 12.74 -9.73 -5.69
N TYR A 282 13.36 -9.95 -6.85
CA TYR A 282 14.53 -10.80 -7.01
C TYR A 282 15.72 -10.30 -6.18
N THR A 283 16.03 -9.00 -6.26
CA THR A 283 17.20 -8.43 -5.56
C THR A 283 17.05 -8.50 -4.04
N MET A 284 15.85 -8.23 -3.50
CA MET A 284 15.57 -8.37 -2.07
C MET A 284 15.67 -9.84 -1.62
N PHE A 285 15.01 -10.75 -2.34
CA PHE A 285 15.03 -12.17 -2.01
C PHE A 285 16.46 -12.73 -2.04
N SER A 286 17.23 -12.41 -3.08
CA SER A 286 18.63 -12.83 -3.22
C SER A 286 19.51 -12.32 -2.08
N LYS A 287 19.35 -11.06 -1.66
CA LYS A 287 20.09 -10.46 -0.53
C LYS A 287 19.77 -11.21 0.79
N GLY A 288 18.49 -11.50 1.03
CA GLY A 288 18.04 -12.25 2.20
C GLY A 288 18.62 -13.67 2.23
N MET A 289 18.58 -14.38 1.10
CA MET A 289 19.12 -15.74 0.98
C MET A 289 20.64 -15.81 1.17
N LYS A 290 21.39 -14.83 0.65
CA LYS A 290 22.84 -14.73 0.88
C LYS A 290 23.15 -14.55 2.37
N THR A 291 22.42 -13.66 3.04
CA THR A 291 22.56 -13.41 4.48
C THR A 291 22.24 -14.66 5.30
N LYS A 292 21.16 -15.37 4.95
CA LYS A 292 20.78 -16.64 5.58
C LYS A 292 21.88 -17.70 5.43
N LYS A 293 22.46 -17.84 4.24
CA LYS A 293 23.55 -18.79 3.98
C LYS A 293 24.80 -18.46 4.80
N ALA A 294 25.18 -17.18 4.88
CA ALA A 294 26.33 -16.75 5.66
C ALA A 294 26.17 -17.05 7.16
N ARG A 295 24.99 -16.84 7.73
CA ARG A 295 24.68 -17.17 9.14
C ARG A 295 24.69 -18.67 9.43
N ALA A 296 24.39 -19.52 8.44
CA ALA A 296 24.40 -20.97 8.60
C ALA A 296 25.81 -21.58 8.51
N MET A 297 26.80 -20.80 8.06
CA MET A 297 28.21 -21.19 7.99
C MET A 297 29.02 -20.74 9.21
N GLN A 298 28.39 -20.00 10.13
CA GLN A 298 28.94 -19.57 11.41
C GLN A 298 28.40 -20.47 12.52
#